data_AF-X0TXR5-F1
#
_entry.id   AF-X0TXR5-F1
#
_cell.length_a   1.000
_cell.length_b   1.000
_cell.length_c   1.000
_cell.angle_alpha   90.00
_cell.angle_beta   90.00
_cell.angle_gamma   90.00
#
_symmetry.space_group_name_H-M   'P 1'
#
loop_
_entity.id
_entity.type
_entity.pdbx_description
1 polymer ?
#
loop_
_entity_poly.entity_id
_entity_poly.type
_entity_poly.pdbx_seq_one_letter_code
_entity_poly.pdbx_strand_id
1 'polypeptide(L)'
;MHEYIDVKFISKSKGKGAFAKKSISKGTIIDVANVVLITNNDYKKIKKTQLYNYCYIWEDPKLKPAFKNAITLSVSQFINHSYTPNLRYLYDYKNKAIEYSAIEDI
;
A
#
# COMPACT_ATOMS: atom_id res chain seq x y z
N MET A 1 -2.77 -17.37 -0.93
CA MET A 1 -2.31 -16.85 0.38
C MET A 1 -1.02 -16.07 0.16
N HIS A 2 -0.84 -14.93 0.81
CA HIS A 2 0.39 -14.15 0.69
C HIS A 2 1.55 -14.88 1.38
N GLU A 3 2.75 -14.77 0.83
CA GLU A 3 3.93 -15.49 1.30
C GLU A 3 4.42 -14.95 2.65
N TYR A 4 4.69 -13.64 2.71
CA TYR A 4 5.39 -13.01 3.83
C TYR A 4 4.51 -12.52 4.97
N ILE A 5 3.29 -12.06 4.69
CA ILE A 5 2.43 -11.42 5.69
C ILE A 5 1.09 -12.12 5.87
N ASP A 6 0.57 -12.02 7.09
CA ASP A 6 -0.78 -12.40 7.48
C ASP A 6 -1.50 -11.19 8.10
N VAL A 7 -2.80 -11.05 7.83
CA VAL A 7 -3.58 -9.91 8.30
C VAL A 7 -4.44 -10.29 9.48
N LYS A 8 -4.21 -9.61 10.60
CA LYS A 8 -4.88 -9.89 11.87
C LYS A 8 -5.57 -8.63 12.39
N PHE A 9 -6.67 -8.81 13.12
CA PHE A 9 -7.25 -7.72 13.89
C PHE A 9 -6.33 -7.38 15.08
N ILE A 10 -5.99 -6.10 15.25
CA ILE A 10 -5.13 -5.62 16.33
C ILE A 10 -5.98 -5.06 17.47
N SER A 11 -6.84 -4.09 17.18
CA SER A 11 -7.69 -3.42 18.17
C SER A 11 -8.79 -2.61 17.49
N LYS A 12 -9.77 -2.11 18.26
CA LYS A 12 -10.81 -1.21 17.72
C LYS A 12 -10.22 0.09 17.15
N SER A 13 -9.14 0.60 17.74
CA SER A 13 -8.50 1.86 17.32
C SER A 13 -7.57 1.69 16.12
N LYS A 14 -6.92 0.53 15.98
CA LYS A 14 -5.96 0.26 14.89
C LYS A 14 -6.54 -0.58 13.75
N GLY A 15 -7.71 -1.19 13.96
CA GLY A 15 -8.31 -2.10 12.99
C GLY A 15 -7.44 -3.33 12.75
N LYS A 16 -7.20 -3.64 11.47
CA LYS A 16 -6.36 -4.75 11.04
C LYS A 16 -4.92 -4.29 10.82
N GLY A 17 -3.97 -5.22 10.91
CA GLY A 17 -2.59 -4.99 10.52
C GLY A 17 -1.94 -6.23 9.94
N ALA A 18 -0.90 -6.03 9.13
CA ALA A 18 -0.05 -7.08 8.59
C ALA A 18 1.06 -7.48 9.57
N PHE A 19 1.27 -8.79 9.72
CA PHE A 19 2.32 -9.39 10.55
C PHE A 19 3.14 -10.36 9.73
N ALA A 20 4.46 -10.40 9.96
CA ALA A 20 5.34 -11.35 9.30
C ALA A 20 4.97 -12.80 9.67
N LYS A 21 4.97 -13.69 8.67
CA LYS A 21 4.71 -15.13 8.82
C LYS A 21 5.99 -15.94 9.05
N LYS A 22 7.13 -15.37 8.68
CA LYS A 22 8.48 -15.93 8.77
C LYS A 22 9.47 -14.78 8.87
N SER A 23 10.71 -15.08 9.22
CA SER A 23 11.79 -14.09 9.20
C SER A 23 11.95 -13.49 7.79
N ILE A 24 12.14 -12.17 7.73
CA ILE A 24 12.31 -11.41 6.50
C ILE A 24 13.63 -10.65 6.60
N SER A 25 14.59 -11.02 5.75
CA SER A 25 15.87 -10.31 5.70
C SER A 25 15.69 -8.89 5.12
N LYS A 26 16.50 -7.96 5.61
CA LYS A 26 16.60 -6.59 5.07
C LYS A 26 16.77 -6.62 3.55
N GLY A 27 16.02 -5.75 2.86
CA GLY A 27 16.04 -5.63 1.41
C GLY A 27 15.10 -6.60 0.69
N THR A 28 14.49 -7.57 1.39
CA THR A 28 13.49 -8.46 0.77
C THR A 28 12.30 -7.65 0.27
N ILE A 29 11.96 -7.82 -1.00
CA ILE A 29 10.69 -7.33 -1.56
C ILE A 29 9.60 -8.30 -1.12
N ILE A 30 8.69 -7.82 -0.28
CA ILE A 30 7.63 -8.66 0.29
C ILE A 30 6.39 -8.66 -0.61
N ASP A 31 6.20 -7.63 -1.43
CA ASP A 31 5.07 -7.52 -2.35
C ASP A 31 5.35 -6.51 -3.48
N VAL A 32 4.77 -6.78 -4.65
CA VAL A 32 4.70 -5.85 -5.79
C VAL A 32 3.23 -5.68 -6.13
N ALA A 33 2.62 -4.68 -5.51
CA ALA A 33 1.19 -4.49 -5.48
C ALA A 33 0.73 -3.64 -6.67
N ASN A 34 0.16 -4.27 -7.70
CA ASN A 34 -0.43 -3.54 -8.82
C ASN A 34 -1.51 -2.56 -8.33
N VAL A 35 -1.58 -1.39 -8.96
CA VAL A 35 -2.54 -0.35 -8.61
C VAL A 35 -3.60 -0.17 -9.68
N VAL A 36 -4.80 0.18 -9.23
CA VAL A 36 -5.87 0.73 -10.05
C VAL A 36 -5.77 2.25 -9.97
N LEU A 37 -5.58 2.88 -11.12
CA LEU A 37 -5.56 4.34 -11.23
C LEU A 37 -6.97 4.90 -11.03
N ILE A 38 -7.10 5.93 -10.21
CA ILE A 38 -8.38 6.57 -9.89
C ILE A 38 -8.45 7.92 -10.59
N THR A 39 -9.43 8.09 -11.46
CA THR A 39 -9.69 9.38 -12.11
C THR A 39 -10.00 10.44 -11.05
N ASN A 40 -9.65 11.70 -11.30
CA ASN A 40 -9.99 12.78 -10.36
C ASN A 40 -11.51 12.92 -10.12
N ASN A 41 -12.35 12.53 -11.09
CA ASN A 41 -13.79 12.59 -10.93
C ASN A 41 -14.29 11.53 -9.95
N ASP A 42 -13.80 10.29 -10.04
CA ASP A 42 -14.19 9.22 -9.13
C ASP A 42 -13.56 9.40 -7.75
N TYR A 43 -12.34 9.93 -7.68
CA TYR A 43 -11.70 10.24 -6.41
C TYR A 43 -12.53 11.22 -5.56
N LYS A 44 -13.23 12.19 -6.17
CA LYS A 44 -14.16 13.09 -5.44
C LYS A 44 -15.29 12.33 -4.72
N LYS A 45 -15.73 11.20 -5.27
CA LYS A 45 -16.74 10.32 -4.66
C LYS A 45 -16.09 9.46 -3.57
N ILE A 46 -14.94 8.85 -3.86
CA ILE A 46 -14.19 7.98 -2.94
C ILE A 46 -13.79 8.72 -1.65
N LYS A 47 -13.42 10.01 -1.75
CA LYS A 47 -13.12 10.87 -0.59
C LYS A 47 -14.21 10.90 0.48
N LYS A 48 -15.46 10.60 0.12
CA LYS A 48 -16.61 10.57 1.04
C LYS A 48 -16.88 9.18 1.62
N THR A 49 -15.98 8.22 1.41
CA THR A 49 -16.12 6.82 1.80
C THR A 49 -14.92 6.35 2.62
N GLN A 50 -15.04 5.19 3.26
CA GLN A 50 -13.94 4.57 4.00
C GLN A 50 -12.73 4.22 3.11
N LEU A 51 -12.93 4.04 1.80
CA LEU A 51 -11.86 3.76 0.85
C LEU A 51 -10.86 4.91 0.70
N TYR A 52 -11.22 6.12 1.13
CA TYR A 52 -10.30 7.26 1.16
C TYR A 52 -9.00 6.94 1.91
N ASN A 53 -9.11 6.21 3.03
CA ASN A 53 -7.97 5.86 3.89
C ASN A 53 -7.00 4.83 3.27
N TYR A 54 -7.36 4.28 2.11
CA TYR A 54 -6.61 3.24 1.41
C TYR A 54 -6.06 3.72 0.06
N CYS A 55 -6.28 4.99 -0.28
CA CYS A 55 -5.80 5.59 -1.52
C CYS A 55 -4.37 6.12 -1.34
N TYR A 56 -3.52 5.82 -2.31
CA TYR A 56 -2.19 6.39 -2.44
C TYR A 56 -2.24 7.65 -3.31
N ILE A 57 -1.46 8.65 -2.92
CA ILE A 57 -1.12 9.77 -3.79
C ILE A 57 -0.25 9.23 -4.93
N TRP A 58 -0.69 9.39 -6.17
CA TRP A 58 -0.06 8.81 -7.35
C TRP A 58 0.26 9.91 -8.36
N GLU A 59 1.51 10.39 -8.35
CA GLU A 59 1.91 11.61 -9.05
C GLU A 59 2.68 11.36 -10.35
N ASP A 60 2.38 10.28 -11.07
CA ASP A 60 2.95 10.03 -12.40
C ASP A 60 2.70 11.24 -13.34
N PRO A 61 3.75 11.96 -13.78
CA PRO A 61 3.61 13.12 -14.64
C PRO A 61 2.90 12.82 -15.96
N LYS A 62 3.01 11.59 -16.48
CA LYS A 62 2.39 11.17 -17.75
C LYS A 62 0.87 11.05 -17.66
N LEU A 63 0.33 10.94 -16.45
CA LEU A 63 -1.10 10.78 -16.19
C LEU A 63 -1.75 12.07 -15.67
N LYS A 64 -0.97 13.14 -15.47
CA LYS A 64 -1.49 14.44 -15.08
C LYS A 64 -2.18 15.13 -16.29
N PRO A 65 -3.26 15.89 -16.06
CA PRO A 65 -3.90 16.13 -14.77
C PRO A 65 -4.94 15.06 -14.41
N ALA A 66 -5.26 14.10 -15.29
CA ALA A 66 -6.43 13.22 -15.19
C ALA A 66 -6.42 12.31 -13.95
N PHE A 67 -5.24 11.87 -13.51
CA PHE A 67 -5.04 10.99 -12.36
C PHE A 67 -4.06 11.62 -11.37
N LYS A 68 -4.39 11.51 -10.08
CA LYS A 68 -3.52 11.92 -8.97
C LYS A 68 -3.49 10.91 -7.82
N ASN A 69 -4.28 9.84 -7.93
CA ASN A 69 -4.48 8.87 -6.87
C ASN A 69 -4.61 7.48 -7.47
N ALA A 70 -4.22 6.49 -6.69
CA ALA A 70 -4.38 5.09 -7.03
C ALA A 70 -4.74 4.29 -5.78
N ILE A 71 -5.28 3.10 -5.97
CA ILE A 71 -5.52 2.13 -4.90
C ILE A 71 -4.97 0.79 -5.34
N THR A 72 -4.25 0.09 -4.46
CA THR A 72 -3.93 -1.32 -4.71
C THR A 72 -4.98 -2.23 -4.09
N LEU A 73 -5.23 -3.38 -4.71
CA LEU A 73 -6.08 -4.43 -4.15
C LEU A 73 -5.25 -5.52 -3.45
N SER A 74 -3.96 -5.27 -3.20
CA SER A 74 -3.12 -6.17 -2.43
C SER A 74 -3.47 -6.15 -0.94
N VAL A 75 -3.19 -7.27 -0.27
CA VAL A 75 -3.22 -7.39 1.19
C VAL A 75 -2.26 -6.42 1.89
N SER A 76 -1.25 -5.90 1.16
CA SER A 76 -0.34 -4.84 1.64
C SER A 76 -1.07 -3.53 2.01
N GLN A 77 -2.33 -3.34 1.59
CA GLN A 77 -3.23 -2.29 2.10
C GLN A 77 -3.41 -2.30 3.63
N PHE A 78 -3.14 -3.43 4.29
CA PHE A 78 -3.25 -3.58 5.74
C PHE A 78 -1.91 -3.39 6.47
N ILE A 79 -0.86 -2.95 5.79
CA ILE A 79 0.38 -2.52 6.46
C ILE A 79 0.11 -1.15 7.08
N ASN A 80 0.14 -1.09 8.41
CA ASN A 80 -0.12 0.14 9.14
C ASN A 80 1.08 1.09 9.10
N HIS A 81 0.80 2.40 9.21
CA HIS A 81 1.83 3.43 9.33
C HIS A 81 2.50 3.40 10.71
N SER A 82 3.78 3.78 10.74
CA SER A 82 4.60 3.92 11.95
C SER A 82 5.58 5.08 11.78
N TYR A 83 5.93 5.76 12.88
CA TYR A 83 7.03 6.72 12.92
C TYR A 83 8.41 6.04 12.91
N THR A 84 8.46 4.76 13.27
CA THR A 84 9.63 3.88 13.16
C THR A 84 9.24 2.66 12.30
N PRO A 85 9.12 2.82 10.98
CA PRO A 85 8.69 1.73 10.11
C PRO A 85 9.83 0.74 9.88
N ASN A 86 9.48 -0.53 9.63
CA ASN A 86 10.40 -1.60 9.24
C ASN A 86 10.27 -1.98 7.75
N LEU A 87 9.30 -1.38 7.06
CA LEU A 87 9.07 -1.49 5.62
C LEU A 87 9.09 -0.10 4.98
N ARG A 88 9.50 -0.03 3.72
CA ARG A 88 9.27 1.12 2.83
C ARG A 88 8.43 0.69 1.65
N TYR A 89 7.80 1.65 1.00
CA TYR A 89 7.18 1.44 -0.30
C TYR A 89 7.74 2.41 -1.36
N LEU A 90 7.79 1.95 -2.60
CA LEU A 90 8.26 2.73 -3.76
C LEU A 90 7.25 2.62 -4.91
N TYR A 91 7.02 3.74 -5.61
CA TYR A 91 6.13 3.77 -6.76
C TYR A 91 6.86 3.35 -8.03
N ASP A 92 6.39 2.28 -8.66
CA ASP A 92 6.77 1.88 -10.01
C ASP A 92 5.69 2.37 -10.99
N TYR A 93 5.88 3.58 -11.51
CA TYR A 93 4.97 4.16 -12.49
C TYR A 93 4.97 3.40 -13.83
N LYS A 94 6.08 2.74 -14.19
CA LYS A 94 6.17 1.99 -15.45
C LYS A 94 5.26 0.78 -15.41
N ASN A 95 5.30 0.02 -14.31
CA ASN A 95 4.50 -1.19 -14.14
C ASN A 95 3.16 -0.94 -13.43
N LYS A 96 2.88 0.31 -13.02
CA LYS A 96 1.69 0.69 -12.24
C LYS A 96 1.57 -0.18 -10.99
N ALA A 97 2.63 -0.21 -10.21
CA ALA A 97 2.71 -1.01 -8.99
C ALA A 97 3.37 -0.24 -7.84
N ILE A 98 3.12 -0.70 -6.62
CA ILE A 98 3.82 -0.27 -5.41
C ILE A 98 4.66 -1.45 -4.94
N GLU A 99 5.97 -1.26 -4.91
CA GLU A 99 6.88 -2.24 -4.31
C GLU A 99 6.96 -2.00 -2.80
N TYR A 100 6.82 -3.04 -1.99
CA TYR A 100 7.03 -3.00 -0.54
C TYR A 100 8.26 -3.83 -0.18
N SER A 101 9.22 -3.24 0.53
CA SER A 101 10.48 -3.90 0.87
C SER A 101 10.90 -3.66 2.32
N ALA A 102 11.52 -4.66 2.96
CA ALA A 102 12.10 -4.56 4.30
C ALA A 102 13.30 -3.60 4.35
N ILE A 103 13.35 -2.71 5.34
CA ILE A 103 14.51 -1.80 5.56
C ILE A 103 15.42 -2.25 6.71
N GLU A 104 14.97 -3.25 7.46
CA GLU A 104 15.68 -3.98 8.51
C GLU A 104 15.23 -5.45 8.51
N ASP A 105 15.87 -6.30 9.30
CA ASP A 105 15.42 -7.68 9.49
C ASP A 105 14.14 -7.70 10.36
N ILE A 106 13.16 -8.53 9.99
CA ILE A 106 11.83 -8.65 10.64
C ILE A 106 11.59 -10.09 11.09
#